data_AF-A0A509A876-F1
#
_entry.id   AF-A0A509A876-F1
#
_cell.length_a   1.000
_cell.length_b   1.000
_cell.length_c   1.000
_cell.angle_alpha   90.00
_cell.angle_beta   90.00
_cell.angle_gamma   90.00
#
_symmetry.space_group_name_H-M   'P 1'
#
loop_
_entity.id
_entity.type
_entity.pdbx_description
1 polymer ?
#
loop_
_entity_poly.entity_id
_entity_poly.type
_entity_poly.pdbx_seq_one_letter_code
_entity_poly.pdbx_strand_id
1 'polypeptide(L)'
;MTRLPEFSLWEEDIELISRGERVSGGLDGVANRPLKSLANRTRYLKDQADKLNNLIAGKVSAVKTFAAGATLESPREEILYGSYRLVWTGEFPKTVLAGSTPQDTGGVGAGAWAYTSDAAIRKDLGSDEGANKVWHKKKVQRCRTSSHSRNVGRNHLPLGLQLQT
;
A
#
# COMPACT_ATOMS: atom_id res chain seq x y z
N MET A 1 -47.85 -25.23 1.81
CA MET A 1 -47.00 -24.54 0.81
C MET A 1 -45.79 -25.41 0.56
N THR A 2 -45.52 -25.77 -0.69
CA THR A 2 -44.34 -26.56 -1.09
C THR A 2 -43.11 -25.66 -1.09
N ARG A 3 -42.00 -26.07 -0.47
CA ARG A 3 -40.74 -25.32 -0.45
C ARG A 3 -39.80 -25.85 -1.53
N LEU A 4 -39.02 -24.97 -2.14
CA LEU A 4 -37.93 -25.34 -3.05
C LEU A 4 -36.71 -25.75 -2.21
N PRO A 5 -36.24 -27.01 -2.26
CA PRO A 5 -35.00 -27.41 -1.62
C PRO A 5 -33.82 -26.81 -2.38
N GLU A 6 -32.89 -26.21 -1.65
CA GLU A 6 -31.69 -25.57 -2.19
C GLU A 6 -30.45 -26.34 -1.71
N PHE A 7 -29.52 -26.59 -2.62
CA PHE A 7 -28.26 -27.30 -2.35
C PHE A 7 -27.07 -26.42 -2.72
N SER A 8 -25.93 -26.62 -2.07
CA SER A 8 -24.69 -25.89 -2.40
C SER A 8 -24.01 -26.51 -3.63
N LEU A 9 -24.55 -26.22 -4.81
CA LEU A 9 -24.09 -26.79 -6.07
C LEU A 9 -24.04 -25.70 -7.15
N TRP A 10 -22.92 -25.64 -7.87
CA TRP A 10 -22.77 -24.75 -9.01
C TRP A 10 -23.13 -25.50 -10.30
N GLU A 11 -24.20 -25.07 -10.94
CA GLU A 11 -24.60 -25.55 -12.26
C GLU A 11 -24.01 -24.61 -13.32
N GLU A 12 -23.36 -25.18 -14.34
CA GLU A 12 -22.67 -24.39 -15.38
C GLU A 12 -23.67 -23.59 -16.22
N ASP A 13 -24.78 -24.22 -16.60
CA ASP A 13 -25.80 -23.65 -17.47
C ASP A 13 -27.16 -23.54 -16.76
N ILE A 14 -27.95 -22.56 -17.17
CA ILE A 14 -29.36 -22.44 -16.77
C ILE A 14 -30.21 -22.79 -17.98
N GLU A 15 -30.90 -23.92 -17.91
CA GLU A 15 -31.79 -24.36 -18.97
C GLU A 15 -32.99 -23.42 -19.10
N LEU A 16 -33.19 -22.90 -20.31
CA LEU A 16 -34.41 -22.19 -20.66
C LEU A 16 -35.49 -23.18 -21.08
N ILE A 17 -36.75 -22.85 -20.77
CA ILE A 17 -37.89 -23.63 -21.22
C ILE A 17 -37.94 -23.56 -22.76
N SER A 18 -37.86 -24.72 -23.40
CA SER A 18 -37.91 -24.80 -24.85
C SER A 18 -39.33 -24.67 -25.39
N ARG A 19 -39.50 -24.11 -26.60
CA ARG A 19 -40.83 -23.92 -27.22
C ARG A 19 -41.61 -25.22 -27.46
N GLY A 20 -40.93 -26.36 -27.56
CA GLY A 20 -41.55 -27.69 -27.72
C GLY A 20 -41.80 -28.42 -26.40
N GLU A 21 -41.38 -27.85 -25.27
CA GLU A 21 -41.47 -28.53 -23.97
C GLU A 21 -42.81 -28.27 -23.30
N ARG A 22 -43.40 -29.30 -22.69
CA ARG A 22 -44.66 -29.14 -21.96
C ARG A 22 -44.38 -28.44 -20.63
N VAL A 23 -45.06 -27.32 -20.40
CA VAL A 23 -44.97 -26.60 -19.12
C VAL A 23 -45.66 -27.42 -18.04
N SER A 24 -44.86 -28.08 -17.19
CA SER A 24 -45.34 -28.83 -16.03
C SER A 24 -44.92 -28.13 -14.73
N GLY A 25 -45.84 -28.12 -13.76
CA GLY A 25 -45.57 -27.69 -12.39
C GLY A 25 -45.01 -28.82 -11.51
N GLY A 26 -44.92 -28.57 -10.21
CA GLY A 26 -44.33 -29.52 -9.25
C GLY A 26 -42.84 -29.29 -9.05
N LEU A 27 -42.23 -30.02 -8.10
CA LEU A 27 -40.85 -29.76 -7.64
C LEU A 27 -39.81 -29.78 -8.78
N ASP A 28 -39.92 -30.76 -9.68
CA ASP A 28 -39.02 -30.96 -10.82
C ASP A 28 -39.70 -30.68 -12.17
N GLY A 29 -40.85 -29.98 -12.12
CA GLY A 29 -41.55 -29.54 -13.31
C GLY A 29 -40.69 -28.62 -14.17
N VAL A 30 -40.90 -28.64 -15.48
CA VAL A 30 -40.14 -27.87 -16.47
C VAL A 30 -40.10 -26.38 -16.12
N ALA A 31 -41.19 -25.85 -15.54
CA ALA A 31 -41.26 -24.46 -15.12
C ALA A 31 -40.31 -24.11 -13.96
N ASN A 32 -39.98 -25.08 -13.11
CA ASN A 32 -39.22 -24.88 -11.87
C ASN A 32 -37.74 -25.27 -11.97
N ARG A 33 -37.32 -25.98 -13.02
CA ARG A 33 -35.91 -26.34 -13.28
C ARG A 33 -34.97 -25.12 -13.26
N PRO A 34 -35.21 -24.03 -14.02
CA PRO A 34 -34.31 -22.87 -13.98
C PRO A 34 -34.28 -22.20 -12.59
N LEU A 35 -35.41 -22.19 -11.89
CA LEU A 35 -35.49 -21.64 -10.54
C LEU A 35 -34.69 -22.47 -9.54
N LYS A 36 -34.71 -23.80 -9.65
CA LYS A 36 -33.92 -24.71 -8.82
C LYS A 36 -32.43 -24.53 -9.07
N SER A 37 -32.02 -24.43 -10.33
CA SER A 37 -30.64 -24.15 -10.74
C SER A 37 -30.12 -22.85 -10.12
N LEU A 38 -30.91 -21.77 -10.26
CA LEU A 38 -30.60 -20.48 -9.67
C LEU A 38 -30.52 -20.55 -8.15
N ALA A 39 -31.48 -21.21 -7.49
CA ALA A 39 -31.50 -21.33 -6.04
C ALA A 39 -30.25 -22.07 -5.53
N ASN A 40 -29.86 -23.18 -6.17
CA ASN A 40 -28.64 -23.92 -5.84
C ASN A 40 -27.38 -23.03 -5.98
N ARG A 41 -27.28 -22.28 -7.08
CA ARG A 41 -26.14 -21.35 -7.32
C ARG A 41 -26.09 -20.24 -6.29
N THR A 42 -27.24 -19.66 -5.91
CA THR A 42 -27.27 -18.64 -4.86
C THR A 42 -26.85 -19.19 -3.51
N ARG A 43 -27.23 -20.42 -3.17
CA ARG A 43 -26.77 -21.10 -1.96
C ARG A 43 -25.28 -21.39 -1.99
N TYR A 44 -24.75 -21.86 -3.12
CA TYR A 44 -23.31 -22.05 -3.31
C TYR A 44 -22.52 -20.74 -3.10
N LEU A 45 -22.97 -19.64 -3.72
CA LEU A 45 -22.31 -18.34 -3.58
C LEU A 45 -22.39 -17.82 -2.14
N LYS A 46 -23.52 -18.04 -1.46
CA LYS A 46 -23.66 -17.70 -0.04
C LYS A 46 -22.63 -18.46 0.81
N ASP A 47 -22.52 -19.76 0.63
CA ASP A 47 -21.55 -20.58 1.37
C ASP A 47 -20.11 -20.13 1.09
N GLN A 48 -19.81 -19.75 -0.16
CA GLN A 48 -18.50 -19.22 -0.52
C GLN A 48 -18.23 -17.86 0.13
N ALA A 49 -19.21 -16.96 0.16
CA ALA A 49 -19.11 -15.69 0.84
C ALA A 49 -18.90 -15.88 2.35
N ASP A 50 -19.64 -16.80 2.98
CA ASP A 50 -19.52 -17.10 4.41
C ASP A 50 -18.14 -17.70 4.75
N LYS A 51 -17.62 -18.59 3.90
CA LYS A 51 -16.23 -19.10 4.02
C LYS A 51 -15.20 -17.97 3.94
N LEU A 52 -15.33 -17.09 2.95
CA LEU A 52 -14.42 -15.94 2.79
C LEU A 52 -14.52 -14.99 4.00
N ASN A 53 -15.73 -14.70 4.47
CA ASN A 53 -15.95 -13.86 5.64
C ASN A 53 -15.31 -14.47 6.89
N ASN A 54 -15.42 -15.78 7.11
CA ASN A 54 -14.77 -16.45 8.23
C ASN A 54 -13.24 -16.43 8.13
N LEU A 55 -12.68 -16.62 6.94
CA LEU A 55 -11.24 -16.49 6.69
C LEU A 55 -10.74 -15.07 6.96
N ILE A 56 -11.50 -14.07 6.51
CA ILE A 56 -11.20 -12.65 6.76
C ILE A 56 -11.30 -12.36 8.26
N ALA A 57 -12.35 -12.82 8.94
CA ALA A 57 -12.53 -12.61 10.37
C ALA A 57 -11.37 -13.19 11.19
N GLY A 58 -10.93 -14.42 10.88
CA GLY A 58 -9.75 -15.02 11.52
C GLY A 58 -8.44 -14.26 11.23
N LYS A 59 -8.29 -13.71 10.02
CA LYS A 59 -7.12 -12.90 9.65
C LYS A 59 -7.13 -11.50 10.27
N VAL A 60 -8.31 -10.91 10.44
CA VAL A 60 -8.51 -9.58 11.05
C VAL A 60 -8.42 -9.64 12.57
N SER A 61 -8.80 -10.76 13.21
CA SER A 61 -8.65 -10.94 14.67
C SER A 61 -7.20 -11.21 15.08
N ALA A 62 -6.39 -11.82 14.20
CA ALA A 62 -4.95 -11.94 14.39
C ALA A 62 -4.26 -10.62 14.04
N VAL A 63 -4.60 -9.55 14.77
CA VAL A 63 -3.90 -8.28 14.70
C VAL A 63 -2.46 -8.53 15.15
N LYS A 64 -1.54 -8.65 14.19
CA LYS A 64 -0.11 -8.79 14.46
C LYS A 64 0.32 -7.55 15.23
N THR A 65 0.99 -7.72 16.36
CA THR A 65 1.54 -6.62 17.15
C THR A 65 3.02 -6.86 17.39
N PHE A 66 3.79 -5.78 17.49
CA PHE A 66 5.19 -5.87 17.91
C PHE A 66 5.35 -6.47 19.31
N ALA A 67 4.35 -6.30 20.19
CA ALA A 67 4.37 -6.85 21.55
C ALA A 67 4.30 -8.38 21.55
N ALA A 68 3.42 -8.98 20.76
CA ALA A 68 3.29 -10.43 20.65
C ALA A 68 4.37 -11.06 19.72
N GLY A 69 4.95 -10.26 18.83
CA GLY A 69 5.80 -10.75 17.75
C GLY A 69 4.96 -11.33 16.60
N ALA A 70 5.52 -11.32 15.40
CA ALA A 70 4.85 -11.84 14.21
C ALA A 70 5.84 -12.10 13.07
N THR A 71 5.49 -13.02 12.18
CA THR A 71 6.15 -13.18 10.87
C THR A 71 5.26 -12.61 9.79
N LEU A 72 5.77 -11.67 9.02
CA LEU A 72 5.08 -11.08 7.87
C LEU A 72 5.52 -11.82 6.61
N GLU A 73 4.56 -12.33 5.85
CA GLU A 73 4.81 -13.14 4.65
C GLU A 73 4.57 -12.36 3.35
N SER A 74 3.86 -11.23 3.42
CA SER A 74 3.55 -10.42 2.23
C SER A 74 3.43 -8.92 2.52
N PRO A 75 3.59 -8.06 1.50
CA PRO A 75 3.45 -6.60 1.64
C PRO A 75 2.07 -6.12 2.10
N ARG A 76 1.05 -6.98 2.04
CA ARG A 76 -0.32 -6.65 2.44
C ARG A 76 -0.57 -6.85 3.93
N GLU A 77 0.40 -7.42 4.64
CA GLU A 77 0.27 -7.67 6.06
C GLU A 77 0.75 -6.47 6.86
N GLU A 78 -0.06 -6.09 7.83
CA GLU A 78 0.20 -4.95 8.70
C GLU A 78 0.48 -5.45 10.11
N ILE A 79 1.31 -4.70 10.81
CA ILE A 79 1.62 -4.92 12.23
C ILE A 79 1.37 -3.63 13.00
N LEU A 80 0.85 -3.75 14.22
CA LEU A 80 0.58 -2.62 15.10
C LEU A 80 1.72 -2.37 16.10
N TYR A 81 2.10 -1.11 16.23
CA TYR A 81 2.95 -0.59 17.29
C TYR A 81 2.24 0.56 18.01
N GLY A 82 1.64 0.26 19.18
CA GLY A 82 0.74 1.21 19.86
C GLY A 82 -0.45 1.57 18.97
N SER A 83 -0.61 2.86 18.67
CA SER A 83 -1.65 3.37 17.75
C SER A 83 -1.23 3.44 16.29
N TYR A 84 0.02 3.08 15.97
CA TYR A 84 0.55 3.14 14.61
C TYR A 84 0.42 1.80 13.90
N ARG A 85 0.04 1.86 12.63
CA ARG A 85 -0.03 0.72 11.72
C ARG A 85 1.13 0.81 10.74
N LEU A 86 1.91 -0.26 10.66
CA LEU A 86 3.12 -0.33 9.84
C LEU A 86 3.09 -1.52 8.90
N VAL A 87 3.69 -1.35 7.73
CA VAL A 87 3.98 -2.41 6.76
C VAL A 87 5.49 -2.53 6.57
N TRP A 88 5.95 -3.74 6.31
CA TRP A 88 7.33 -3.98 5.89
C TRP A 88 7.43 -3.76 4.37
N THR A 89 8.37 -2.95 3.92
CA THR A 89 8.59 -2.64 2.50
C THR A 89 9.88 -3.24 1.94
N GLY A 90 10.58 -4.05 2.74
CA GLY A 90 11.76 -4.79 2.31
C GLY A 90 11.42 -6.21 1.82
N GLU A 91 12.43 -7.08 1.84
CA GLU A 91 12.30 -8.48 1.44
C GLU A 91 11.50 -9.31 2.46
N PHE A 92 10.76 -10.29 1.96
CA PHE A 92 9.93 -11.23 2.73
C PHE A 92 10.56 -12.64 2.73
N PRO A 93 10.33 -13.46 3.78
CA PRO A 93 9.53 -13.19 4.98
C PRO A 93 10.27 -12.31 6.01
N LYS A 94 9.51 -11.52 6.77
CA LYS A 94 10.04 -10.66 7.84
C LYS A 94 9.57 -11.12 9.21
N THR A 95 10.50 -11.62 10.01
CA THR A 95 10.25 -12.00 11.41
C THR A 95 10.45 -10.81 12.35
N VAL A 96 9.47 -10.58 13.23
CA VAL A 96 9.48 -9.59 14.31
C VAL A 96 9.36 -10.33 15.64
N LEU A 97 10.37 -10.22 16.49
CA LEU A 97 10.35 -10.84 17.81
C LEU A 97 9.40 -10.10 18.76
N ALA A 98 8.83 -10.82 19.72
CA ALA A 98 7.98 -10.25 20.76
C ALA A 98 8.72 -9.15 21.55
N GLY A 99 8.05 -8.03 21.80
CA GLY A 99 8.60 -6.88 22.54
C GLY A 99 9.56 -6.00 21.76
N SER A 100 9.77 -6.25 20.46
CA SER A 100 10.66 -5.42 19.63
C SER A 100 10.04 -4.06 19.28
N THR A 101 10.86 -3.11 18.81
CA THR A 101 10.39 -1.85 18.23
C THR A 101 10.63 -1.78 16.71
N PRO A 102 9.91 -0.92 15.97
CA PRO A 102 10.23 -0.65 14.56
C PRO A 102 11.69 -0.22 14.35
N GLN A 103 12.25 0.54 15.30
CA GLN A 103 13.65 0.99 15.28
C GLN A 103 14.62 -0.18 15.39
N ASP A 104 14.40 -1.11 16.32
CA ASP A 104 15.27 -2.27 16.53
C ASP A 104 15.20 -3.31 15.41
N THR A 105 14.14 -3.27 14.60
CA THR A 105 13.84 -4.30 13.58
C THR A 105 14.07 -3.83 12.14
N GLY A 106 14.80 -2.73 11.95
CA GLY A 106 15.20 -2.24 10.62
C GLY A 106 14.99 -0.74 10.42
N GLY A 107 14.34 -0.06 11.34
CA GLY A 107 14.05 1.38 11.23
C GLY A 107 12.87 1.69 10.30
N VAL A 108 12.52 2.97 10.22
CA VAL A 108 11.45 3.48 9.37
C VAL A 108 12.06 4.15 8.15
N GLY A 109 11.65 3.73 6.95
CA GLY A 109 12.20 4.24 5.69
C GLY A 109 11.94 3.32 4.50
N ALA A 110 12.45 3.71 3.34
CA ALA A 110 12.36 2.92 2.11
C ALA A 110 13.09 1.57 2.28
N GLY A 111 12.42 0.46 1.95
CA GLY A 111 12.96 -0.89 2.13
C GLY A 111 12.91 -1.39 3.58
N ALA A 112 12.31 -0.61 4.49
CA ALA A 112 12.15 -0.95 5.90
C ALA A 112 10.68 -0.75 6.32
N TRP A 113 10.43 -0.35 7.57
CA TRP A 113 9.06 -0.07 8.01
C TRP A 113 8.51 1.20 7.38
N ALA A 114 7.25 1.16 6.94
CA ALA A 114 6.51 2.32 6.48
C ALA A 114 5.17 2.43 7.24
N TYR A 115 4.79 3.65 7.61
CA TYR A 115 3.48 3.92 8.21
C TYR A 115 2.39 3.90 7.14
N THR A 116 1.25 3.24 7.42
CA THR A 116 0.10 3.21 6.51
C THR A 116 -0.95 4.29 6.82
N SER A 117 -0.79 4.99 7.95
CA SER A 117 -1.63 6.12 8.34
C SER A 117 -0.83 7.41 8.47
N ASP A 118 -1.51 8.54 8.35
CA ASP A 118 -0.91 9.87 8.48
C ASP A 118 -0.65 10.27 9.95
N ALA A 119 -0.97 9.41 10.92
CA ALA A 119 -0.80 9.71 12.34
C ALA A 119 0.65 10.09 12.72
N ALA A 120 1.64 9.41 12.12
CA ALA A 120 3.05 9.74 12.30
C ALA A 120 3.40 11.09 11.67
N ILE A 121 2.86 11.38 10.49
CA ILE A 121 3.06 12.66 9.80
C ILE A 121 2.47 13.81 10.61
N ARG A 122 1.25 13.66 11.14
CA ARG A 122 0.63 14.68 12.00
C ARG A 122 1.44 14.95 13.26
N LYS A 123 1.98 13.90 13.88
CA LYS A 123 2.88 14.03 15.04
C LYS A 123 4.14 14.82 14.69
N ASP A 124 4.79 14.48 13.58
CA ASP A 124 6.02 15.13 13.15
C ASP A 124 5.78 16.61 12.77
N LEU A 125 4.70 16.91 12.07
CA LEU A 125 4.33 18.27 11.69
C LEU A 125 3.90 19.14 12.88
N GLY A 126 3.36 18.54 13.94
CA GLY A 126 3.02 19.23 15.18
C GLY A 126 4.20 19.47 16.12
N SER A 127 5.39 18.96 15.80
CA SER A 127 6.61 19.17 16.60
C SER A 127 7.28 20.51 16.31
N ASP A 128 8.17 20.96 17.19
CA ASP A 128 8.97 22.18 17.00
C ASP A 128 9.85 22.12 15.73
N GLU A 129 10.16 20.92 15.24
CA GLU A 129 10.90 20.69 13.99
C GLU A 129 10.00 20.55 12.76
N GLY A 130 8.68 20.62 12.91
CA GLY A 130 7.71 20.37 11.83
C GLY A 130 7.95 21.22 10.59
N ALA A 131 8.30 22.51 10.77
CA ALA A 131 8.62 23.41 9.67
C ALA A 131 9.82 22.92 8.82
N ASN A 132 10.83 22.31 9.45
CA ASN A 132 12.00 21.75 8.77
C ASN A 132 11.68 20.50 7.95
N LYS A 133 10.57 19.80 8.26
CA LYS A 133 10.09 18.63 7.52
C LYS A 133 9.29 19.00 6.26
N VAL A 134 8.79 20.25 6.19
CA VAL A 134 7.97 20.75 5.06
C VAL A 134 8.82 21.42 3.99
N TRP A 135 9.82 22.23 4.37
CA TRP A 135 10.64 22.99 3.43
C TRP A 135 12.08 22.46 3.31
N HIS A 136 12.69 22.66 2.15
CA HIS A 136 14.13 22.48 1.96
C HIS A 136 14.78 23.80 1.52
N LYS A 137 15.81 24.25 2.24
CA LYS A 137 16.63 25.41 1.85
C LYS A 137 17.68 24.96 0.83
N LYS A 138 17.64 25.48 -0.40
CA LYS A 138 18.72 25.25 -1.38
C LYS A 138 20.01 25.92 -0.87
N LYS A 139 21.12 25.17 -0.79
CA LYS A 139 22.45 25.78 -0.61
C LYS A 139 22.77 26.58 -1.87
N VAL A 140 22.89 27.89 -1.75
CA VAL A 140 23.42 28.74 -2.83
C VAL A 140 24.93 28.50 -2.90
N GLN A 141 25.37 27.74 -3.90
CA GLN A 141 26.80 27.58 -4.19
C GLN A 141 27.31 28.91 -4.74
N ARG A 142 28.13 29.62 -3.96
CA ARG A 142 28.77 30.87 -4.40
C ARG A 142 29.81 30.53 -5.48
N CYS A 143 29.52 30.85 -6.73
CA CYS A 143 30.51 30.79 -7.82
C CYS A 143 31.69 31.70 -7.47
N ARG A 144 32.88 31.12 -7.25
CA ARG A 144 34.13 31.89 -7.22
C ARG A 144 34.45 32.28 -8.65
N THR A 145 34.22 33.53 -9.03
CA THR A 145 34.82 34.09 -10.24
C THR A 145 36.33 34.16 -10.01
N SER A 146 37.10 33.29 -10.65
CA SER A 146 38.54 33.48 -10.76
C SER A 146 38.78 34.68 -11.67
N SER A 147 39.15 35.81 -11.08
CA SER A 147 39.64 36.97 -11.81
C SER A 147 40.96 36.60 -12.47
N HIS A 148 40.89 36.19 -13.74
CA HIS A 148 42.06 36.00 -14.61
C HIS A 148 42.67 37.38 -14.90
N SER A 149 43.77 37.71 -14.21
CA SER A 149 44.54 38.92 -14.48
C SER A 149 45.13 38.83 -15.90
N ARG A 150 44.59 39.62 -16.83
CA ARG A 150 45.18 39.79 -18.17
C ARG A 150 46.33 40.81 -18.06
N ASN A 151 47.55 40.29 -17.99
CA ASN A 151 48.78 41.06 -18.08
C ASN A 151 48.99 41.47 -19.56
N VAL A 152 48.59 42.67 -19.95
CA VAL A 152 48.84 43.19 -21.30
C VAL A 152 50.16 43.95 -21.30
N GLY A 153 51.21 43.32 -21.82
CA GLY A 153 52.51 43.95 -22.02
C GLY A 153 52.43 45.10 -23.02
N ARG A 154 52.79 46.31 -22.59
CA ARG A 154 53.04 47.46 -23.45
C ARG A 154 54.54 47.56 -23.73
N ASN A 155 54.96 47.18 -24.93
CA ASN A 155 56.26 47.52 -25.49
C ASN A 155 56.10 48.77 -26.38
N HIS A 156 56.56 49.93 -25.92
CA HIS A 156 57.09 50.98 -26.79
C HIS A 156 57.97 51.95 -25.96
N LEU A 157 59.26 51.97 -26.26
CA LEU A 157 60.28 52.96 -25.86
C LEU A 157 60.37 54.04 -26.97
N PRO A 158 61.18 55.13 -26.88
CA PRO A 158 61.76 55.82 -25.72
C PRO A 158 61.64 57.38 -25.83
N LEU A 159 62.37 58.08 -24.95
CA LEU A 159 62.93 59.44 -25.06
C LEU A 159 62.21 60.58 -24.32
N GLY A 160 62.87 61.04 -23.24
CA GLY A 160 63.33 62.42 -23.17
C GLY A 160 62.71 63.30 -22.09
N LEU A 161 63.53 63.63 -21.08
CA LEU A 161 63.60 64.93 -20.34
C LEU A 161 62.33 65.40 -19.59
N GLN A 162 62.34 66.05 -18.43
CA GLN A 162 63.36 66.52 -17.51
C GLN A 162 62.62 66.96 -16.23
N LEU A 163 63.22 66.68 -15.07
CA LEU A 163 63.38 67.55 -13.89
C LEU A 163 62.21 68.38 -13.30
N GLN A 164 61.91 68.04 -12.04
CA GLN A 164 61.75 68.91 -10.84
C GLN A 164 60.80 70.12 -10.87
N THR A 165 59.83 70.11 -9.96
CA THR A 165 59.99 70.66 -8.59
C THR A 165 58.97 70.05 -7.64
#